data_AF-A0A7S3J4V4-F1
#
_entry.id   AF-A0A7S3J4V4-F1
#
_cell.length_a   1.000
_cell.length_b   1.000
_cell.length_c   1.000
_cell.angle_alpha   90.00
_cell.angle_beta   90.00
_cell.angle_gamma   90.00
#
_symmetry.space_group_name_H-M   'P 1'
#
loop_
_entity.id
_entity.type
_entity.pdbx_description
1 polymer ?
#
loop_
_entity_poly.entity_id
_entity_poly.type
_entity_poly.pdbx_seq_one_letter_code
_entity_poly.pdbx_strand_id
1 'polypeptide(L)'
;KALRDRINSCPNIIEKVEEVITLDVQRSFNNTKSISSTNLSNILKTYAFYNPEIEYCQGMNFLAGFFYFYFKDEEKAFKGMLGLIQKFDLTELFNTTLPRLKLYFYVLDRLISMYLP
;
A
#
# COMPACT_ATOMS: atom_id res chain seq x y z
N LYS A 1 10.75 -14.64 -16.03
CA LYS A 1 9.70 -15.33 -16.81
C LYS A 1 8.32 -14.95 -16.26
N ALA A 2 7.99 -15.29 -15.01
CA ALA A 2 6.71 -14.92 -14.35
C ALA A 2 6.32 -13.42 -14.38
N LEU A 3 7.28 -12.49 -14.26
CA LEU A 3 6.99 -11.04 -14.34
C LEU A 3 6.53 -10.61 -15.75
N ARG A 4 7.16 -11.14 -16.82
CA ARG A 4 6.78 -10.87 -18.22
C ARG A 4 5.39 -11.41 -18.54
N ASP A 5 5.07 -12.60 -18.03
CA ASP A 5 3.75 -13.21 -18.22
C ASP A 5 2.65 -12.41 -17.47
N ARG A 6 2.98 -11.84 -16.30
CA ARG A 6 2.08 -10.94 -15.55
C ARG A 6 1.84 -9.58 -16.23
N ILE A 7 2.86 -9.01 -16.89
CA ILE A 7 2.70 -7.76 -17.68
C ILE A 7 1.63 -7.95 -18.76
N ASN A 8 1.65 -9.11 -19.42
CA ASN A 8 0.72 -9.43 -20.51
C ASN A 8 -0.70 -9.78 -20.03
N SER A 9 -0.88 -10.12 -18.75
CA SER A 9 -2.17 -10.54 -18.20
C SER A 9 -3.13 -9.38 -17.96
N CYS A 10 -2.64 -8.18 -17.65
CA CYS A 10 -3.47 -7.04 -17.26
C CYS A 10 -2.83 -5.69 -17.63
N PRO A 11 -2.97 -5.23 -18.89
CA PRO A 11 -2.30 -4.01 -19.36
C PRO A 11 -2.81 -2.71 -18.70
N ASN A 12 -4.03 -2.70 -18.16
CA ASN A 12 -4.69 -1.46 -17.69
C ASN A 12 -4.82 -1.34 -16.16
N ILE A 13 -4.06 -2.10 -15.36
CA ILE A 13 -4.12 -1.97 -13.88
C ILE A 13 -3.74 -0.56 -13.46
N ILE A 14 -2.69 0.01 -14.06
CA ILE A 14 -2.22 1.35 -13.69
C ILE A 14 -3.30 2.40 -13.96
N GLU A 15 -4.01 2.32 -15.09
CA GLU A 15 -5.11 3.24 -15.41
C GLU A 15 -6.20 3.24 -14.33
N LYS A 16 -6.51 2.08 -13.74
CA LYS A 16 -7.54 1.97 -12.68
C LYS A 16 -7.13 2.66 -11.38
N VAL A 17 -5.84 2.61 -11.03
CA VAL A 17 -5.35 3.10 -9.73
C VAL A 17 -4.70 4.47 -9.80
N GLU A 18 -4.42 4.99 -11.01
CA GLU A 18 -3.71 6.24 -11.25
C GLU A 18 -4.34 7.43 -10.52
N GLU A 19 -5.65 7.59 -10.65
CA GLU A 19 -6.39 8.71 -10.06
C GLU A 19 -6.34 8.64 -8.53
N VAL A 20 -6.61 7.46 -7.96
CA VAL A 20 -6.62 7.25 -6.51
C VAL A 20 -5.23 7.47 -5.92
N ILE A 21 -4.19 6.90 -6.55
CA ILE A 21 -2.79 7.09 -6.13
C ILE A 21 -2.43 8.57 -6.18
N THR A 22 -2.80 9.28 -7.23
CA THR A 22 -2.47 10.71 -7.39
C THR A 22 -3.08 11.55 -6.27
N LEU A 23 -4.38 11.35 -5.97
CA LEU A 23 -5.07 12.07 -4.90
C LEU A 23 -4.47 11.77 -3.52
N ASP A 24 -4.15 10.50 -3.26
CA ASP A 24 -3.57 10.08 -1.99
C ASP A 24 -2.14 10.58 -1.80
N VAL A 25 -1.31 10.56 -2.84
CA VAL A 25 0.05 11.12 -2.82
C VAL A 25 0.01 12.62 -2.59
N GLN A 26 -0.91 13.35 -3.22
CA GLN A 26 -1.09 14.79 -3.02
C GLN A 26 -1.51 15.19 -1.61
N ARG A 27 -2.03 14.25 -0.80
CA ARG A 27 -2.40 14.49 0.60
C ARG A 27 -1.33 13.97 1.57
N SER A 28 -0.32 13.27 1.07
CA SER A 28 0.68 12.57 1.88
C SER A 28 2.00 13.30 1.85
N PHE A 29 2.59 13.54 3.02
CA PHE A 29 3.93 14.07 3.16
C PHE A 29 4.16 15.43 2.46
N ASN A 30 3.10 16.22 2.24
CA ASN A 30 3.15 17.52 1.56
C ASN A 30 4.15 18.51 2.18
N ASN A 31 4.45 18.36 3.47
CA ASN A 31 5.40 19.21 4.20
C ASN A 31 6.80 18.58 4.34
N THR A 32 7.02 17.39 3.79
CA THR A 32 8.27 16.65 3.92
C THR A 32 9.10 16.78 2.64
N LYS A 33 9.99 17.77 2.60
CA LYS A 33 10.86 18.07 1.43
C LYS A 33 11.71 16.89 0.93
N SER A 34 11.90 15.85 1.74
CA SER A 34 12.71 14.69 1.38
C SER A 34 11.95 13.63 0.57
N ILE A 35 10.63 13.74 0.43
CA ILE A 35 9.79 12.75 -0.27
C ILE A 35 9.23 13.41 -1.52
N SER A 36 9.64 12.93 -2.69
CA SER A 36 9.04 13.35 -3.95
C SER A 36 7.75 12.58 -4.20
N SER A 37 6.71 13.29 -4.60
CA SER A 37 5.45 12.71 -5.06
C SER A 37 5.65 11.73 -6.22
N THR A 38 6.63 12.00 -7.10
CA THR A 38 6.98 11.08 -8.20
C THR A 38 7.52 9.76 -7.67
N ASN A 39 8.44 9.78 -6.71
CA ASN A 39 9.01 8.55 -6.16
C ASN A 39 7.93 7.72 -5.46
N LEU A 40 7.06 8.39 -4.69
CA LEU A 40 5.97 7.72 -4.00
C LEU A 40 4.97 7.09 -4.99
N SER A 41 4.60 7.83 -6.03
CA SER A 41 3.73 7.33 -7.11
C SER A 41 4.32 6.11 -7.82
N ASN A 42 5.62 6.13 -8.13
CA ASN A 42 6.32 5.00 -8.76
C ASN A 42 6.28 3.74 -7.91
N ILE A 43 6.55 3.85 -6.60
CA ILE A 43 6.52 2.72 -5.66
C ILE A 43 5.11 2.10 -5.60
N LEU A 44 4.08 2.95 -5.50
CA LEU A 44 2.68 2.51 -5.40
C LEU A 44 2.18 1.85 -6.68
N LYS A 45 2.50 2.43 -7.85
CA LYS A 45 2.19 1.82 -9.16
C LYS A 45 2.91 0.48 -9.35
N THR A 46 4.18 0.41 -8.93
CA THR A 46 4.95 -0.82 -8.98
C THR A 46 4.31 -1.90 -8.10
N TYR A 47 3.78 -1.53 -6.93
CA TYR A 47 3.04 -2.46 -6.08
C TYR A 47 1.72 -2.93 -6.71
N ALA A 48 0.90 -2.01 -7.22
CA ALA A 48 -0.36 -2.38 -7.87
C ALA A 48 -0.14 -3.32 -9.06
N PHE A 49 0.93 -3.07 -9.82
CA PHE A 49 1.36 -3.94 -10.90
C PHE A 49 1.86 -5.31 -10.42
N TYR A 50 2.65 -5.33 -9.33
CA TYR A 50 3.20 -6.55 -8.78
C TYR A 50 2.12 -7.47 -8.20
N ASN A 51 1.09 -6.89 -7.57
CA ASN A 51 0.05 -7.61 -6.86
C ASN A 51 -1.37 -7.25 -7.37
N PRO A 52 -1.76 -7.76 -8.55
CA PRO A 52 -2.98 -7.35 -9.24
C PRO A 52 -4.29 -7.74 -8.54
N GLU A 53 -4.27 -8.66 -7.56
CA GLU A 53 -5.45 -9.01 -6.79
C GLU A 53 -5.82 -7.96 -5.73
N ILE A 54 -4.81 -7.25 -5.22
CA ILE A 54 -4.98 -6.18 -4.22
C ILE A 54 -4.97 -4.82 -4.92
N GLU A 55 -4.20 -4.71 -6.01
CA GLU A 55 -3.92 -3.46 -6.70
C GLU A 55 -3.39 -2.41 -5.70
N TYR A 56 -4.05 -1.26 -5.58
CA TYR A 56 -3.77 -0.24 -4.59
C TYR A 56 -4.92 -0.15 -3.58
N CYS A 57 -4.63 -0.38 -2.31
CA CYS A 57 -5.56 -0.06 -1.22
C CYS A 57 -5.27 1.36 -0.68
N GLN A 58 -6.33 2.13 -0.43
CA GLN A 58 -6.21 3.46 0.15
C GLN A 58 -5.44 3.40 1.48
N GLY A 59 -4.50 4.32 1.68
CA GLY A 59 -3.63 4.35 2.87
C GLY A 59 -2.25 3.69 2.70
N MET A 60 -2.02 2.96 1.60
CA MET A 60 -0.71 2.37 1.30
C MET A 60 0.37 3.42 0.99
N ASN A 61 -0.02 4.61 0.56
CA ASN A 61 0.81 5.81 0.43
C ASN A 61 1.64 6.12 1.70
N PHE A 62 1.05 5.97 2.90
CA PHE A 62 1.78 6.19 4.14
C PHE A 62 2.86 5.15 4.39
N LEU A 63 2.59 3.89 4.04
CA LEU A 63 3.56 2.81 4.19
C LEU A 63 4.74 3.00 3.23
N ALA A 64 4.44 3.26 1.95
CA ALA A 64 5.45 3.54 0.95
C ALA A 64 6.28 4.77 1.33
N GLY A 65 5.65 5.83 1.85
CA GLY A 65 6.34 7.05 2.27
C GLY A 65 7.23 6.84 3.50
N PHE A 66 6.79 6.04 4.48
CA PHE A 66 7.62 5.66 5.64
C PHE A 66 8.88 4.91 5.21
N PHE A 67 8.74 3.90 4.35
CA PHE A 67 9.88 3.14 3.86
C PHE A 67 10.80 4.00 2.98
N TYR A 68 10.25 4.87 2.13
CA TYR A 68 11.04 5.78 1.32
C TYR A 68 11.78 6.82 2.18
N PHE A 69 11.16 7.33 3.24
CA PHE A 69 11.81 8.24 4.18
C PHE A 69 13.06 7.62 4.81
N TYR A 70 12.99 6.34 5.18
CA TYR A 70 14.10 5.62 5.79
C TYR A 70 15.18 5.23 4.79
N PHE A 71 14.80 4.61 3.67
CA PHE A 71 15.76 4.06 2.71
C PHE A 71 16.28 5.09 1.69
N LYS A 72 15.49 6.12 1.38
CA LYS A 72 15.76 7.12 0.33
C LYS A 72 16.08 6.52 -1.04
N ASP A 73 15.47 5.37 -1.32
CA ASP A 73 15.68 4.55 -2.51
C ASP A 73 14.37 3.82 -2.84
N GLU A 74 13.88 3.96 -4.08
CA GLU A 74 12.58 3.42 -4.50
C GLU A 74 12.52 1.89 -4.40
N GLU A 75 13.58 1.20 -4.85
CA GLU A 75 13.62 -0.26 -4.90
C GLU A 75 13.63 -0.86 -3.49
N LYS A 76 14.47 -0.31 -2.60
CA LYS A 76 14.52 -0.72 -1.19
C LYS A 76 13.21 -0.41 -0.47
N ALA A 77 12.61 0.75 -0.73
CA ALA A 77 11.33 1.11 -0.14
C ALA A 77 10.21 0.16 -0.58
N PHE A 78 10.13 -0.14 -1.88
CA PHE A 78 9.21 -1.12 -2.42
C PHE A 78 9.41 -2.51 -1.79
N LYS A 79 10.65 -3.00 -1.74
CA LYS A 79 10.97 -4.31 -1.13
C LYS A 79 10.65 -4.34 0.36
N GLY A 80 10.90 -3.26 1.10
CA GLY A 80 10.57 -3.13 2.52
C GLY A 80 9.06 -3.20 2.75
N MET A 81 8.30 -2.43 1.96
CA MET A 81 6.84 -2.46 1.97
C MET A 81 6.29 -3.85 1.66
N LEU A 82 6.76 -4.47 0.57
CA LEU A 82 6.34 -5.80 0.17
C LEU A 82 6.68 -6.85 1.24
N GLY A 83 7.88 -6.78 1.80
CA GLY A 83 8.34 -7.68 2.86
C GLY A 83 7.49 -7.57 4.12
N LEU A 84 7.07 -6.36 4.50
CA LEU A 84 6.15 -6.16 5.63
C LEU A 84 4.79 -6.82 5.36
N ILE A 85 4.20 -6.54 4.20
CA ILE A 85 2.88 -7.06 3.82
C ILE A 85 2.90 -8.59 3.80
N GLN A 86 3.95 -9.20 3.24
CA GLN A 86 4.09 -10.65 3.19
C GLN A 86 4.38 -11.27 4.56
N LYS A 87 5.25 -10.66 5.36
CA LYS A 87 5.66 -11.21 6.67
C LYS A 87 4.52 -11.24 7.68
N PHE A 88 3.66 -10.23 7.67
CA PHE A 88 2.52 -10.12 8.59
C PHE A 88 1.19 -10.51 7.94
N ASP A 89 1.25 -11.06 6.72
CA ASP A 89 0.08 -11.50 5.95
C ASP A 89 -1.01 -10.41 5.87
N LEU A 90 -0.59 -9.17 5.59
CA LEU A 90 -1.50 -8.03 5.54
C LEU A 90 -2.33 -7.98 4.26
N THR A 91 -2.17 -8.97 3.37
CA THR A 91 -2.94 -9.07 2.12
C THR A 91 -4.45 -8.98 2.37
N GLU A 92 -4.97 -9.74 3.33
CA GLU A 92 -6.39 -9.72 3.68
C GLU A 92 -6.83 -8.46 4.44
N LEU A 93 -5.89 -7.65 4.93
CA LEU A 93 -6.18 -6.35 5.49
C LEU A 93 -6.43 -5.31 4.38
N PHE A 94 -5.73 -5.44 3.26
CA PHE A 94 -5.81 -4.52 2.10
C PHE A 94 -6.73 -5.00 0.98
N ASN A 95 -7.31 -6.19 1.10
CA ASN A 95 -8.27 -6.73 0.15
C ASN A 95 -9.54 -5.83 0.10
N THR A 96 -10.17 -5.71 -1.07
CA THR A 96 -11.40 -4.93 -1.30
C THR A 96 -12.55 -5.26 -0.34
N THR A 97 -12.60 -6.50 0.18
CA THR A 97 -13.63 -6.94 1.13
C THR A 97 -13.32 -6.60 2.60
N LEU A 98 -12.07 -6.20 2.87
CA LEU A 98 -11.51 -5.79 4.17
C LEU A 98 -11.84 -6.74 5.34
N PRO A 99 -11.74 -8.08 5.19
CA PRO A 99 -12.20 -9.03 6.21
C PRO A 99 -11.40 -8.94 7.51
N ARG A 100 -10.06 -8.83 7.42
CA ARG A 100 -9.22 -8.69 8.63
C ARG A 100 -9.43 -7.36 9.34
N LEU A 101 -9.71 -6.29 8.58
CA LEU A 101 -9.99 -4.99 9.19
C LEU A 101 -11.25 -5.04 10.06
N LYS A 102 -12.31 -5.69 9.57
CA LYS A 102 -13.56 -5.87 10.34
C LYS A 102 -13.32 -6.69 11.62
N LEU A 103 -12.50 -7.74 11.53
CA LEU A 103 -12.10 -8.53 12.71
C LEU A 103 -11.32 -7.67 13.71
N TYR A 104 -10.39 -6.82 13.24
CA TYR A 104 -9.62 -5.94 14.12
C TYR A 104 -10.50 -4.90 14.81
N PHE A 105 -11.50 -4.34 14.13
CA PHE A 105 -12.48 -3.46 14.78
C PHE A 105 -13.27 -4.19 15.86
N TYR A 106 -13.74 -5.41 15.59
CA TYR A 106 -14.43 -6.21 16.60
C TYR A 106 -13.54 -6.45 17.83
N VAL A 107 -12.28 -6.85 17.63
CA VAL A 107 -11.33 -7.05 18.73
C VAL A 107 -11.10 -5.75 19.50
N LEU A 108 -10.92 -4.63 18.80
CA LEU A 108 -10.73 -3.32 19.41
C LEU A 108 -11.94 -2.91 20.26
N ASP A 109 -13.17 -3.07 19.75
CA ASP A 109 -14.39 -2.76 20.50
C ASP A 109 -14.51 -3.59 21.78
N ARG A 110 -14.14 -4.88 21.72
CA ARG A 110 -14.10 -5.75 22.89
C ARG A 110 -13.05 -5.29 23.91
N LEU A 111 -11.87 -4.88 23.46
CA LEU A 111 -10.81 -4.37 24.34
C LEU A 111 -11.22 -3.05 24.99
N ILE A 112 -11.80 -2.11 24.24
CA ILE A 112 -12.31 -0.85 24.78
C ILE A 112 -13.36 -1.14 25.86
N SER A 113 -14.34 -2.01 25.58
CA SER A 113 -15.36 -2.38 26.57
C SER A 113 -14.81 -3.02 27.84
N MET A 114 -13.64 -3.67 27.79
CA MET A 114 -13.03 -4.32 28.97
C MET A 114 -12.14 -3.38 29.78
N TYR A 115 -11.42 -2.48 29.11
CA TYR A 115 -10.34 -1.69 29.73
C TYR A 115 -10.65 -0.18 29.83
N LEU A 116 -11.61 0.32 29.07
CA LEU A 116 -12.03 1.73 28.99
C LEU A 116 -13.57 1.84 28.97
N PRO A 117 -14.26 1.44 30.07
CA PRO A 117 -15.72 1.50 30.17
C PRO A 117 -16.26 2.94 30.26
#